data_AF-A0A352AEZ7-F1
#
_entry.id   AF-A0A352AEZ7-F1
#
_cell.length_a   1.000
_cell.length_b   1.000
_cell.length_c   1.000
_cell.angle_alpha   90.00
_cell.angle_beta   90.00
_cell.angle_gamma   90.00
#
_symmetry.space_group_name_H-M   'P 1'
#
loop_
_entity.id
_entity.type
_entity.pdbx_description
1 polymer ?
#
loop_
_entity_poly.entity_id
_entity_poly.type
_entity_poly.pdbx_seq_one_letter_code
_entity_poly.pdbx_strand_id
1 'polypeptide(L)'
;MTTVSEFPTTLPDHTQLPESDGTFVKNFQEHPQSILLTESIEPILQQLHPWLRWWDREGNLLLTGEERAEQERQRAERAERENARLREQLRALGIQPETL
;
A
#
# COMPACT_ATOMS: atom_id res chain seq x y z
N MET A 1 -13.93 -33.29 -54.32
CA MET A 1 -13.05 -32.17 -54.72
C MET A 1 -13.13 -31.11 -53.64
N THR A 2 -11.97 -30.71 -53.15
CA THR A 2 -11.72 -29.95 -51.92
C THR A 2 -12.03 -28.45 -52.07
N THR A 3 -12.47 -27.88 -50.94
CA THR A 3 -12.76 -26.48 -50.54
C THR A 3 -11.97 -25.35 -51.19
N VAL A 4 -12.62 -24.20 -51.39
CA VAL A 4 -12.00 -22.89 -51.09
C VAL A 4 -12.98 -22.07 -50.26
N SER A 5 -12.62 -21.93 -48.97
CA SER A 5 -13.24 -20.99 -48.04
C SER A 5 -12.94 -19.57 -48.51
N GLU A 6 -13.96 -18.79 -48.82
CA GLU A 6 -13.82 -17.36 -49.12
C GLU A 6 -13.34 -16.61 -47.86
N PHE A 7 -12.02 -16.40 -47.76
CA PHE A 7 -11.48 -15.48 -46.77
C PHE A 7 -11.62 -14.04 -47.30
N PRO A 8 -12.25 -13.12 -46.55
CA PRO A 8 -12.34 -11.73 -46.97
C PRO A 8 -10.94 -11.11 -47.10
N THR A 9 -10.70 -10.42 -48.22
CA THR A 9 -9.38 -9.92 -48.65
C THR A 9 -8.95 -8.63 -47.92
N THR A 10 -9.71 -8.18 -46.92
CA THR A 10 -9.43 -6.96 -46.16
C THR A 10 -9.76 -7.16 -44.69
N LEU A 11 -8.81 -6.84 -43.81
CA LEU A 11 -9.04 -6.81 -42.37
C LEU A 11 -10.07 -5.69 -42.05
N PRO A 12 -11.03 -5.95 -41.15
CA PRO A 12 -12.00 -4.94 -40.72
C PRO A 12 -11.28 -3.75 -40.09
N ASP A 13 -11.74 -2.54 -40.41
CA ASP A 13 -11.20 -1.31 -39.86
C ASP A 13 -11.71 -1.07 -38.43
N HIS A 14 -11.00 -0.26 -37.64
CA HIS A 14 -11.27 0.05 -36.23
C HIS A 14 -12.67 0.64 -35.95
N THR A 15 -13.40 1.00 -37.00
CA THR A 15 -14.79 1.49 -36.96
C THR A 15 -15.84 0.38 -36.97
N GLN A 16 -15.44 -0.88 -37.24
CA GLN A 16 -16.34 -2.04 -37.35
C GLN A 16 -16.31 -2.95 -36.12
N LEU A 17 -15.49 -2.61 -35.12
CA LEU A 17 -15.44 -3.33 -33.85
C LEU A 17 -16.37 -2.64 -32.83
N PRO A 18 -17.20 -3.39 -32.07
CA PRO A 18 -17.99 -2.81 -30.99
C PRO A 18 -17.06 -2.22 -29.92
N GLU A 19 -17.42 -1.07 -29.37
CA GLU A 19 -16.62 -0.37 -28.35
C GLU A 19 -16.52 -1.13 -27.01
N SER A 20 -17.41 -2.10 -26.78
CA SER A 20 -17.49 -2.89 -25.55
C SER A 20 -18.15 -4.24 -25.84
N ASP A 21 -17.68 -5.29 -25.15
CA ASP A 21 -18.31 -6.62 -25.12
C ASP A 21 -19.38 -6.75 -24.01
N GLY A 22 -19.73 -5.64 -23.34
CA GLY A 22 -20.74 -5.57 -22.29
C GLY A 22 -20.34 -6.28 -20.98
N THR A 23 -19.10 -6.79 -20.88
CA THR A 23 -18.62 -7.51 -19.71
C THR A 23 -17.70 -6.61 -18.88
N PHE A 24 -17.99 -6.46 -17.59
CA PHE A 24 -17.17 -5.62 -16.71
C PHE A 24 -15.76 -6.22 -16.55
N VAL A 25 -14.71 -5.43 -16.81
CA VAL A 25 -13.32 -5.87 -16.63
C VAL A 25 -13.05 -6.09 -15.14
N LYS A 26 -13.02 -7.36 -14.71
CA LYS A 26 -12.77 -7.73 -13.31
C LYS A 26 -11.33 -7.45 -12.84
N ASN A 27 -10.40 -7.25 -13.77
CA ASN A 27 -8.98 -7.00 -13.47
C ASN A 27 -8.71 -5.68 -12.74
N PHE A 28 -9.68 -4.78 -12.62
CA PHE A 28 -9.48 -3.49 -11.95
C PHE A 28 -9.52 -3.58 -10.41
N GLN A 29 -10.08 -4.66 -9.86
CA GLN A 29 -10.15 -4.92 -8.41
C GLN A 29 -9.15 -5.98 -7.93
N GLU A 30 -8.55 -6.75 -8.84
CA GLU A 30 -7.42 -7.60 -8.50
C GLU A 30 -6.19 -6.72 -8.33
N HIS A 31 -5.43 -6.93 -7.24
CA HIS A 31 -4.12 -6.29 -7.07
C HIS A 31 -3.34 -6.53 -8.37
N PRO A 32 -2.93 -5.48 -9.11
CA PRO A 32 -2.18 -5.69 -10.33
C PRO A 32 -0.99 -6.60 -9.98
N GLN A 33 -0.75 -7.66 -10.76
CA GLN A 33 0.41 -8.54 -10.56
C GLN A 33 1.72 -7.73 -10.44
N SER A 34 1.75 -6.53 -11.03
CA SER A 34 2.80 -5.53 -10.89
C SER A 34 3.03 -5.06 -9.44
N ILE A 35 2.00 -4.88 -8.62
CA ILE A 35 2.17 -4.33 -7.26
C ILE A 35 2.80 -5.37 -6.32
N LEU A 36 2.46 -6.66 -6.44
CA LEU A 36 3.07 -7.70 -5.60
C LEU A 36 4.59 -7.78 -5.77
N LEU A 37 5.08 -7.58 -7.00
CA LEU A 37 6.50 -7.51 -7.27
C LEU A 37 7.12 -6.25 -6.63
N THR A 38 6.47 -5.11 -6.77
CA THR A 38 6.94 -3.82 -6.22
C THR A 38 7.02 -3.86 -4.69
N GLU A 39 5.98 -4.34 -4.00
CA GLU A 39 5.95 -4.44 -2.53
C GLU A 39 6.99 -5.45 -2.01
N SER A 40 7.20 -6.56 -2.72
CA SER A 40 8.15 -7.61 -2.29
C SER A 40 9.62 -7.19 -2.44
N ILE A 41 9.94 -6.35 -3.44
CA ILE A 41 11.32 -5.90 -3.68
C ILE A 41 11.66 -4.59 -2.97
N GLU A 42 10.66 -3.81 -2.56
CA GLU A 42 10.84 -2.55 -1.85
C GLU A 42 11.80 -2.64 -0.65
N PRO A 43 11.69 -3.60 0.29
CA PRO A 43 12.61 -3.68 1.41
C PRO A 43 14.06 -3.97 0.99
N ILE A 44 14.26 -4.66 -0.14
CA ILE A 44 15.60 -4.93 -0.69
C ILE A 44 16.16 -3.67 -1.35
N LEU A 45 15.33 -2.92 -2.10
CA LEU A 45 15.72 -1.65 -2.69
C LEU A 45 16.06 -0.60 -1.63
N GLN A 46 15.32 -0.55 -0.53
CA GLN A 46 15.61 0.31 0.62
C GLN A 46 16.97 -0.03 1.27
N GLN A 47 17.34 -1.31 1.33
CA GLN A 47 18.64 -1.74 1.88
C GLN A 47 19.81 -1.45 0.93
N LEU A 48 19.65 -1.71 -0.37
CA LEU A 48 20.73 -1.57 -1.35
C LEU A 48 20.94 -0.11 -1.80
N HIS A 49 19.90 0.72 -1.81
CA HIS A 49 19.95 2.08 -2.34
C HIS A 49 19.43 3.15 -1.35
N PRO A 50 20.12 3.37 -0.20
CA PRO A 50 19.72 4.38 0.79
C PRO A 50 19.67 5.81 0.23
N TRP A 51 20.39 6.07 -0.87
CA TRP A 51 20.46 7.35 -1.58
C TRP A 51 19.19 7.72 -2.35
N LEU A 52 18.27 6.77 -2.57
CA LEU A 52 16.94 7.03 -3.11
C LEU A 52 15.99 7.65 -2.07
N ARG A 53 16.41 7.70 -0.79
CA ARG A 53 15.66 8.34 0.28
C ARG A 53 16.07 9.80 0.41
N TRP A 54 15.09 10.62 0.79
CA TRP A 54 15.23 12.05 0.94
C TRP A 54 15.88 12.34 2.30
N TRP A 55 16.79 13.31 2.35
CA TRP A 55 17.41 13.79 3.57
C TRP A 55 16.97 15.23 3.84
N ASP A 56 16.85 15.61 5.10
CA ASP A 56 16.65 17.01 5.49
C ASP A 56 17.95 17.82 5.41
N ARG A 57 17.89 19.11 5.72
CA ARG A 57 19.05 20.02 5.68
C ARG A 57 20.08 19.75 6.77
N GLU A 58 19.72 18.97 7.78
CA GLU A 58 20.53 18.63 8.94
C GLU A 58 21.23 17.27 8.74
N GLY A 59 20.95 16.59 7.63
CA GLY A 59 21.49 15.28 7.34
C GLY A 59 20.76 14.17 8.11
N ASN A 60 19.47 14.33 8.40
CA ASN A 60 18.61 13.24 8.85
C ASN A 60 17.76 12.67 7.71
N LEU A 61 17.49 11.38 7.77
CA LEU A 61 16.65 10.68 6.80
C LEU A 61 15.18 11.09 6.99
N LEU A 62 14.53 11.56 5.92
CA LEU A 62 13.10 11.76 5.93
C LEU A 62 12.39 10.41 5.84
N LEU A 63 11.57 10.14 6.84
CA LEU A 63 10.66 9.00 6.87
C LEU A 63 9.58 9.17 5.79
N THR A 64 9.16 8.06 5.19
CA THR A 64 7.98 8.01 4.32
C THR A 64 6.71 8.31 5.13
N GLY A 65 5.61 8.63 4.44
CA GLY A 65 4.32 8.83 5.11
C GLY A 65 3.88 7.61 5.92
N GLU A 66 4.15 6.41 5.42
CA GLU A 66 3.85 5.15 6.09
C GLU A 66 4.74 4.92 7.32
N GLU A 67 6.05 5.13 7.22
CA GLU A 67 6.96 5.00 8.36
C GLU A 67 6.62 6.01 9.47
N ARG A 68 6.22 7.24 9.10
CA ARG A 68 5.74 8.24 10.07
C ARG A 68 4.47 7.77 10.78
N ALA A 69 3.48 7.32 10.02
CA ALA A 69 2.23 6.81 10.58
C ALA A 69 2.48 5.61 11.50
N GLU A 70 3.36 4.69 11.10
CA GLU A 70 3.73 3.53 11.91
C GLU A 70 4.47 3.94 13.19
N GLN A 71 5.40 4.88 13.11
CA GLN A 71 6.09 5.40 14.27
C GLN A 71 5.13 6.10 15.25
N GLU A 72 4.18 6.88 14.74
CA GLU A 72 3.14 7.52 15.54
C GLU A 72 2.23 6.48 16.21
N ARG A 73 1.81 5.44 15.49
CA ARG A 73 1.04 4.31 16.04
C ARG A 73 1.79 3.64 17.19
N GLN A 74 3.06 3.32 17.00
CA GLN A 74 3.89 2.70 18.04
C GLN A 74 4.09 3.60 19.26
N ARG A 75 4.25 4.91 19.04
CA ARG A 75 4.37 5.89 20.13
C ARG A 75 3.08 6.01 20.92
N ALA A 76 1.93 6.09 20.23
CA ALA A 76 0.62 6.11 20.86
C ALA A 76 0.40 4.84 21.68
N GLU A 77 0.69 3.66 21.12
CA GLU A 77 0.53 2.38 21.81
C GLU A 77 1.43 2.28 23.05
N ARG A 78 2.68 2.74 22.97
CA ARG A 78 3.57 2.78 24.15
C ARG A 78 3.06 3.73 25.22
N ALA A 79 2.61 4.93 24.82
CA ALA A 79 2.06 5.91 25.74
C ALA A 79 0.80 5.39 26.43
N GLU A 80 -0.09 4.72 25.69
CA GLU A 80 -1.29 4.08 26.23
C GLU A 80 -0.94 2.97 27.23
N ARG A 81 0.01 2.09 26.86
CA ARG A 81 0.48 1.01 27.77
C ARG A 81 1.09 1.59 29.05
N GLU A 82 1.89 2.63 28.94
CA GLU A 82 2.49 3.28 30.10
C GLU A 82 1.43 3.99 30.96
N ASN A 83 0.50 4.72 30.34
CA ASN A 83 -0.60 5.38 31.04
C ASN A 83 -1.48 4.36 31.78
N ALA A 84 -1.81 3.24 31.15
CA ALA A 84 -2.55 2.14 31.76
C ALA A 84 -1.81 1.58 32.98
N ARG A 85 -0.50 1.34 32.85
CA ARG A 85 0.34 0.87 33.96
C ARG A 85 0.38 1.88 35.11
N LEU A 86 0.53 3.17 34.82
CA LEU A 86 0.54 4.22 35.82
C LEU A 86 -0.81 4.34 36.52
N ARG A 87 -1.92 4.25 35.78
CA ARG A 87 -3.27 4.20 36.36
C ARG A 87 -3.44 3.02 37.31
N GLU A 88 -2.95 1.84 36.95
CA GLU A 88 -2.94 0.65 37.81
C GLU A 88 -2.14 0.90 39.09
N GLN A 89 -0.94 1.48 38.97
CA GLN A 89 -0.09 1.83 40.12
C GLN A 89 -0.75 2.87 41.04
N LEU A 90 -1.40 3.90 40.47
CA LEU A 90 -2.14 4.90 41.23
C LEU A 90 -3.33 4.27 41.98
N ARG A 91 -4.06 3.36 41.33
CA ARG A 91 -5.16 2.61 41.97
C ARG A 91 -4.65 1.73 43.12
N ALA A 92 -3.51 1.06 42.96
CA ALA A 92 -2.90 0.26 44.02
C ALA A 92 -2.49 1.11 45.24
N LEU A 93 -2.15 2.39 45.02
CA LEU A 93 -1.88 3.36 46.09
C LEU A 93 -3.14 4.01 46.66
N GLY A 94 -4.34 3.62 46.21
CA GLY A 94 -5.62 4.15 46.69
C GLY A 94 -6.00 5.52 46.11
N ILE A 95 -5.29 6.00 45.09
CA ILE A 95 -5.58 7.26 44.39
C ILE A 95 -6.49 6.95 43.20
N GLN A 96 -7.63 7.63 43.06
CA GLN A 96 -8.52 7.49 41.91
C GLN A 96 -8.04 8.38 40.76
N PRO A 97 -7.49 7.83 39.66
CA PRO A 97 -6.93 8.65 38.58
C PRO A 97 -7.99 9.36 37.72
N GLU A 98 -9.27 8.97 37.81
CA GLU A 98 -10.38 9.58 37.03
C GLU A 98 -10.93 10.87 37.64
N THR A 99 -10.45 11.25 38.83
CA THR A 99 -10.93 12.41 39.60
C THR A 99 -9.89 13.54 39.67
N LEU A 100 -8.79 13.43 38.91
CA LEU A 100 -7.73 14.44 38.74
C LEU A 100 -7.96 15.21 37.45
#